data_AF-Q1RJV4-F1
#
_entry.id   AF-Q1RJV4-F1
#
_cell.length_a   1.000
_cell.length_b   1.000
_cell.length_c   1.000
_cell.angle_alpha   90.00
_cell.angle_beta   90.00
_cell.angle_gamma   90.00
#
_symmetry.space_group_name_H-M   'P 1'
#
loop_
_entity.id
_entity.type
_entity.pdbx_description
1 polymer ?
#
loop_
_entity_poly.entity_id
_entity_poly.type
_entity_poly.pdbx_seq_one_letter_code
_entity_poly.pdbx_strand_id
1 'polypeptide(L)'
;MTPTYLLNNNIFMQALNTTYILLITTIMISLFCSNKRVMYSVMSITVLSAFYQGIINIIGLSALAVFSAITYAYFNFPQLNKVIRTLLFILLSVCFAVFAFHKVPGFFNVIAISNLQLSKASMPFSMYLNFDKVMPALIIFAMSDLSILERSKSERVVKYTLFSLLSCIAIIITLVLVSGYVLFEPKLPDILLIWMINNFFFVCFSEEVFFRGFIQKTLQNLLPKQQMLALVIASLIFGVAHFQGGLCNSK
;
A
#
# COMPACT_ATOMS: atom_id res chain seq x y z
N MET A 1 16.01 25.78 22.93
CA MET A 1 15.73 24.43 22.39
C MET A 1 14.23 24.22 22.45
N THR A 2 13.53 24.34 21.33
CA THR A 2 12.13 23.89 21.25
C THR A 2 12.11 22.40 21.54
N PRO A 3 11.29 21.93 22.49
CA PRO A 3 11.17 20.51 22.75
C PRO A 3 10.87 19.73 21.47
N THR A 4 11.61 18.66 21.22
CA THR A 4 11.49 17.81 20.02
C THR A 4 10.05 17.33 19.78
N TYR A 5 9.24 17.16 20.83
CA TYR A 5 7.82 16.82 20.72
C TYR A 5 6.93 17.92 20.10
N LEU A 6 7.25 19.21 20.30
CA LEU A 6 6.50 20.32 19.68
C LEU A 6 6.83 20.44 18.18
N LEU A 7 8.07 20.13 17.80
CA LEU A 7 8.46 20.03 16.39
C LEU A 7 7.69 18.88 15.70
N ASN A 8 7.48 17.77 16.43
CA ASN A 8 6.85 16.55 15.93
C ASN A 8 5.35 16.70 15.63
N ASN A 9 4.60 17.35 16.53
CA ASN A 9 3.18 17.67 16.28
C ASN A 9 3.03 18.63 15.10
N ASN A 10 3.93 19.59 14.95
CA ASN A 10 3.92 20.52 13.82
C ASN A 10 4.23 19.81 12.50
N ILE A 11 5.23 18.92 12.43
CA ILE A 11 5.55 18.16 11.22
C ILE A 11 4.39 17.23 10.82
N PHE A 12 3.80 16.51 11.78
CA PHE A 12 2.66 15.63 11.53
C PHE A 12 1.44 16.40 11.04
N MET A 13 1.05 17.48 11.74
CA MET A 13 -0.12 18.29 11.39
C MET A 13 0.09 19.10 10.10
N GLN A 14 1.32 19.48 9.79
CA GLN A 14 1.65 20.21 8.55
C GLN A 14 1.65 19.29 7.32
N ALA A 15 1.98 18.00 7.50
CA ALA A 15 1.91 16.99 6.43
C ALA A 15 0.48 16.48 6.17
N LEU A 16 -0.35 16.35 7.21
CA LEU A 16 -1.74 15.87 7.12
C LEU A 16 -2.71 17.00 6.76
N ASN A 17 -2.65 17.43 5.50
CA ASN A 17 -3.69 18.28 4.95
C ASN A 17 -5.05 17.55 4.89
N THR A 18 -6.12 18.29 4.61
CA THR A 18 -7.48 17.75 4.58
C THR A 18 -7.61 16.56 3.64
N THR A 19 -6.91 16.54 2.50
CA THR A 19 -6.96 15.41 1.58
C THR A 19 -6.45 14.12 2.21
N TYR A 20 -5.31 14.15 2.94
CA TYR A 20 -4.78 12.93 3.56
C TYR A 20 -5.61 12.47 4.76
N ILE A 21 -6.21 13.41 5.51
CA ILE A 21 -7.20 13.06 6.54
C ILE A 21 -8.38 12.34 5.90
N LEU A 22 -8.95 12.90 4.82
CA LEU A 22 -10.04 12.29 4.06
C LEU A 22 -9.63 10.94 3.45
N LEU A 23 -8.39 10.80 2.98
CA LEU A 23 -7.88 9.54 2.45
C LEU A 23 -7.81 8.45 3.52
N ILE A 24 -7.29 8.74 4.71
CA ILE A 24 -7.29 7.82 5.85
C ILE A 24 -8.73 7.48 6.26
N THR A 25 -9.62 8.47 6.32
CA THR A 25 -11.04 8.26 6.60
C THR A 25 -11.70 7.37 5.53
N THR A 26 -11.36 7.55 4.26
CA THR A 26 -11.85 6.72 3.14
C THR A 26 -11.42 5.27 3.32
N ILE A 27 -10.15 5.04 3.67
CA ILE A 27 -9.63 3.70 3.96
C ILE A 27 -10.38 3.09 5.14
N MET A 28 -10.53 3.81 6.25
CA MET A 28 -11.27 3.32 7.41
C MET A 28 -12.71 2.95 7.04
N ILE A 29 -13.44 3.84 6.37
CA ILE A 29 -14.81 3.56 5.92
C ILE A 29 -14.82 2.34 4.99
N SER A 30 -13.86 2.21 4.07
CA SER A 30 -13.78 1.04 3.18
C SER A 30 -13.62 -0.28 3.94
N LEU A 31 -12.85 -0.28 5.04
CA LEU A 31 -12.62 -1.49 5.82
C LEU A 31 -13.85 -1.93 6.62
N PHE A 32 -14.66 -0.98 7.11
CA PHE A 32 -15.78 -1.25 8.02
C PHE A 32 -17.17 -1.14 7.38
N CYS A 33 -17.29 -0.57 6.17
CA CYS A 33 -18.57 -0.34 5.50
C CYS A 33 -18.65 -1.07 4.16
N SER A 34 -19.55 -2.06 4.06
CA SER A 34 -19.78 -2.81 2.82
C SER A 34 -20.69 -2.08 1.80
N ASN A 35 -21.17 -0.86 2.13
CA ASN A 35 -22.05 -0.10 1.23
C ASN A 35 -21.25 0.61 0.14
N LYS A 36 -21.26 0.03 -1.08
CA LYS A 36 -20.55 0.57 -2.25
C LYS A 36 -20.90 2.04 -2.57
N ARG A 37 -22.14 2.50 -2.31
CA ARG A 37 -22.52 3.90 -2.53
C ARG A 37 -21.76 4.84 -1.61
N VAL A 38 -21.66 4.49 -0.33
CA VAL A 38 -20.90 5.28 0.66
C VAL A 38 -19.43 5.31 0.28
N MET A 39 -18.85 4.17 -0.11
CA MET A 39 -17.46 4.10 -0.55
C MET A 39 -17.18 5.02 -1.73
N TYR A 40 -17.98 4.95 -2.79
CA TYR A 40 -17.79 5.81 -3.96
C TYR A 40 -18.00 7.29 -3.65
N SER A 41 -18.96 7.64 -2.80
CA SER A 41 -19.17 9.02 -2.37
C SER A 41 -17.95 9.57 -1.63
N VAL A 42 -17.41 8.84 -0.64
CA VAL A 42 -16.26 9.31 0.14
C VAL A 42 -14.99 9.33 -0.72
N MET A 43 -14.78 8.33 -1.59
CA MET A 43 -13.68 8.36 -2.57
C MET A 43 -13.76 9.58 -3.49
N SER A 44 -14.97 9.92 -3.96
CA SER A 44 -15.18 11.09 -4.82
C SER A 44 -14.85 12.38 -4.08
N ILE A 45 -15.29 12.52 -2.83
CA ILE A 45 -14.97 13.68 -1.97
C ILE A 45 -13.45 13.80 -1.77
N THR A 46 -12.76 12.68 -1.51
CA THR A 46 -11.31 12.64 -1.34
C THR A 46 -10.58 13.08 -2.62
N VAL A 47 -11.01 12.60 -3.79
CA VAL A 47 -10.43 13.00 -5.09
C VAL A 47 -10.70 14.48 -5.39
N LEU A 48 -11.89 14.99 -5.10
CA LEU A 48 -12.22 16.41 -5.26
C LEU A 48 -11.35 17.29 -4.35
N SER A 49 -11.17 16.87 -3.09
CA SER A 49 -10.25 17.54 -2.16
C SER A 49 -8.82 17.53 -2.68
N ALA A 50 -8.34 16.39 -3.19
CA ALA A 50 -7.00 16.26 -3.75
C ALA A 50 -6.79 17.18 -4.95
N PHE A 51 -7.79 17.29 -5.83
CA PHE A 51 -7.74 18.18 -6.99
C PHE A 51 -7.72 19.65 -6.57
N TYR A 52 -8.58 20.03 -5.63
CA TYR A 52 -8.61 21.39 -5.07
C TYR A 52 -7.28 21.79 -4.40
N GLN A 53 -6.63 20.86 -3.70
CA GLN A 53 -5.34 21.08 -3.04
C GLN A 53 -4.12 20.90 -3.96
N GLY A 54 -4.33 20.59 -5.24
CA GLY A 54 -3.26 20.41 -6.21
C GLY A 54 -2.41 19.14 -6.01
N ILE A 55 -2.85 18.19 -5.18
CA ILE A 55 -2.20 16.88 -5.00
C ILE A 55 -2.35 16.03 -6.26
N ILE A 56 -3.44 16.24 -7.01
CA ILE A 56 -3.67 15.62 -8.30
C ILE A 56 -4.10 16.70 -9.31
N ASN A 57 -3.61 16.62 -10.54
CA ASN A 57 -4.06 17.49 -11.63
C ASN A 57 -4.95 16.73 -12.63
N ILE A 58 -5.33 17.38 -13.73
CA ILE A 58 -6.21 16.77 -14.74
C ILE A 58 -5.61 15.52 -15.41
N ILE A 59 -4.28 15.45 -15.54
CA ILE A 59 -3.59 14.27 -16.09
C ILE A 59 -3.72 13.10 -15.11
N GLY A 60 -3.45 13.33 -13.82
CA GLY A 60 -3.63 12.31 -12.78
C GLY A 60 -5.07 11.84 -12.67
N LEU A 61 -6.04 12.78 -12.73
CA LEU A 61 -7.47 12.44 -12.75
C LEU A 61 -7.84 11.57 -13.93
N SER A 62 -7.35 11.90 -15.13
CA SER A 62 -7.59 11.09 -16.33
C SER A 62 -7.00 9.68 -16.19
N ALA A 63 -5.82 9.55 -15.57
CA ALA A 63 -5.20 8.26 -15.30
C ALA A 63 -6.03 7.43 -14.30
N LEU A 64 -6.54 8.03 -13.23
CA LEU A 64 -7.46 7.34 -12.29
C LEU A 64 -8.77 6.94 -12.97
N ALA A 65 -9.31 7.76 -13.86
CA ALA A 65 -10.52 7.45 -14.61
C ALA A 65 -10.32 6.25 -15.54
N VAL A 66 -9.22 6.20 -16.30
CA VAL A 66 -8.85 5.06 -17.14
C VAL A 66 -8.66 3.81 -16.30
N PHE A 67 -7.91 3.90 -15.19
CA PHE A 67 -7.70 2.78 -14.28
C PHE A 67 -9.01 2.27 -13.68
N SER A 68 -9.91 3.17 -13.30
CA SER A 68 -11.26 2.85 -12.82
C SER A 68 -12.08 2.12 -13.88
N ALA A 69 -12.03 2.55 -15.14
CA ALA A 69 -12.75 1.90 -16.24
C ALA A 69 -12.24 0.47 -16.49
N ILE A 70 -10.92 0.26 -16.49
CA ILE A 70 -10.30 -1.07 -16.64
C ILE A 70 -10.70 -1.98 -15.46
N THR A 71 -10.64 -1.44 -14.23
CA THR A 71 -11.02 -2.17 -13.01
C THR A 71 -12.49 -2.56 -13.06
N TYR A 72 -13.37 -1.63 -13.44
CA TYR A 72 -14.79 -1.88 -13.59
C TYR A 72 -15.05 -2.97 -14.64
N ALA A 73 -14.37 -2.90 -15.79
CA ALA A 73 -14.47 -3.89 -16.85
C ALA A 73 -14.09 -5.30 -16.37
N TYR A 74 -13.01 -5.42 -15.59
CA TYR A 74 -12.54 -6.69 -15.05
C TYR A 74 -13.51 -7.33 -14.05
N PHE A 75 -14.10 -6.54 -13.14
CA PHE A 75 -14.96 -7.08 -12.07
C PHE A 75 -16.45 -7.20 -12.43
N ASN A 76 -16.98 -6.37 -13.33
CA ASN A 76 -18.43 -6.27 -13.56
C ASN A 76 -18.92 -6.96 -14.84
N PHE A 77 -18.03 -7.45 -15.70
CA PHE A 77 -18.40 -8.22 -16.90
C PHE A 77 -18.02 -9.70 -16.75
N PRO A 78 -18.86 -10.54 -16.13
CA PRO A 78 -18.55 -11.96 -15.91
C PRO A 78 -18.51 -12.78 -17.20
N GLN A 79 -19.13 -12.27 -18.27
CA GLN A 79 -19.23 -12.94 -19.59
C GLN A 79 -17.94 -12.81 -20.44
N LEU A 80 -16.92 -12.12 -19.94
CA LEU A 80 -15.65 -11.99 -20.66
C LEU A 80 -15.01 -13.37 -20.87
N ASN A 81 -14.54 -13.61 -22.10
CA ASN A 81 -13.80 -14.83 -22.38
C ASN A 81 -12.48 -14.86 -21.56
N LYS A 82 -11.91 -16.06 -21.41
CA LYS A 82 -10.72 -16.26 -20.57
C LYS A 82 -9.53 -15.42 -21.04
N VAL A 83 -9.35 -15.26 -22.35
CA VAL A 83 -8.24 -14.49 -22.93
C VAL A 83 -8.34 -13.02 -22.55
N ILE A 84 -9.48 -12.37 -22.77
CA ILE A 84 -9.71 -10.96 -22.43
C ILE A 84 -9.55 -10.76 -20.92
N ARG A 85 -10.08 -11.68 -20.11
CA ARG A 85 -9.94 -11.61 -18.66
C ARG A 85 -8.48 -11.70 -18.20
N THR A 86 -7.68 -12.59 -18.80
CA THR A 86 -6.24 -12.67 -18.54
C THR A 86 -5.50 -11.41 -19.00
N LEU A 87 -5.84 -10.85 -20.16
CA LEU A 87 -5.26 -9.59 -20.64
C LEU A 87 -5.59 -8.42 -19.72
N LEU A 88 -6.84 -8.30 -19.26
CA LEU A 88 -7.24 -7.29 -18.29
C LEU A 88 -6.55 -7.47 -16.94
N PHE A 89 -6.37 -8.72 -16.47
CA PHE A 89 -5.60 -9.01 -15.26
C PHE A 89 -4.17 -8.48 -15.39
N ILE A 90 -3.46 -8.84 -16.46
CA ILE A 90 -2.08 -8.39 -16.72
C ILE A 90 -2.03 -6.86 -16.82
N LEU A 91 -2.95 -6.26 -17.60
CA LEU A 91 -3.03 -4.82 -17.78
C LEU A 91 -3.23 -4.10 -16.45
N LEU A 92 -4.17 -4.57 -15.62
CA LEU A 92 -4.44 -3.97 -14.31
C LEU A 92 -3.23 -4.10 -13.38
N SER A 93 -2.55 -5.25 -13.38
CA SER A 93 -1.33 -5.46 -12.61
C SER A 93 -0.21 -4.52 -13.03
N VAL A 94 0.01 -4.34 -14.33
CA VAL A 94 1.01 -3.42 -14.86
C VAL A 94 0.65 -1.97 -14.53
N CYS A 95 -0.60 -1.55 -14.78
CA CYS A 95 -1.03 -0.19 -14.46
C CYS A 95 -0.87 0.12 -12.97
N PHE A 96 -1.30 -0.78 -12.08
CA PHE A 96 -1.11 -0.60 -10.65
C PHE A 96 0.36 -0.48 -10.28
N ALA A 97 1.25 -1.30 -10.87
CA ALA A 97 2.68 -1.19 -10.62
C ALA A 97 3.23 0.19 -11.05
N VAL A 98 2.80 0.74 -12.18
CA VAL A 98 3.20 2.09 -12.63
C VAL A 98 2.76 3.17 -11.63
N PHE A 99 1.54 3.05 -11.06
CA PHE A 99 1.09 3.90 -9.95
C PHE A 99 1.94 3.71 -8.69
N ALA A 100 2.16 2.48 -8.28
CA ALA A 100 2.90 2.14 -7.05
C ALA A 100 4.38 2.56 -7.10
N PHE A 101 4.97 2.65 -8.29
CA PHE A 101 6.33 3.17 -8.53
C PHE A 101 6.37 4.67 -8.81
N HIS A 102 5.27 5.39 -8.61
CA HIS A 102 5.16 6.85 -8.79
C HIS A 102 5.55 7.30 -10.21
N LYS A 103 5.24 6.48 -11.23
CA LYS A 103 5.58 6.75 -12.63
C LYS A 103 4.43 7.40 -13.42
N VAL A 104 3.25 7.50 -12.83
CA VAL A 104 2.11 8.19 -13.46
C VAL A 104 2.26 9.70 -13.24
N PRO A 105 2.26 10.53 -14.29
CA PRO A 105 2.32 11.98 -14.14
C PRO A 105 1.03 12.54 -13.53
N GLY A 106 1.14 13.74 -12.96
CA GLY A 106 -0.02 14.48 -12.45
C GLY A 106 -0.38 14.20 -10.99
N PHE A 107 0.51 13.54 -10.25
CA PHE A 107 0.43 13.36 -8.80
C PHE A 107 1.58 14.10 -8.11
N PHE A 108 1.25 14.88 -7.10
CA PHE A 108 2.16 15.71 -6.33
C PHE A 108 2.07 15.30 -4.85
N ASN A 109 2.58 14.11 -4.55
CA ASN A 109 2.54 13.52 -3.20
C ASN A 109 3.29 14.39 -2.19
N VAL A 110 2.70 14.59 -1.00
CA VAL A 110 3.31 15.37 0.08
C VAL A 110 4.48 14.61 0.72
N ILE A 111 5.60 15.30 0.89
CA ILE A 111 6.75 14.81 1.67
C ILE A 111 6.43 15.01 3.15
N ALA A 112 6.24 13.92 3.88
CA ALA A 112 6.00 13.96 5.33
C ALA A 112 7.31 14.02 6.13
N ILE A 113 8.36 13.38 5.65
CA ILE A 113 9.71 13.41 6.25
C ILE A 113 10.71 13.60 5.11
N SER A 114 11.58 14.60 5.22
CA SER A 114 12.61 14.89 4.20
C SER A 114 14.00 14.71 4.77
N ASN A 115 14.78 13.79 4.19
CA ASN A 115 16.22 13.61 4.40
C ASN A 115 16.64 13.54 5.89
N LEU A 116 15.84 12.88 6.71
CA LEU A 116 16.12 12.74 8.14
C LEU A 116 17.16 11.64 8.35
N GLN A 117 18.33 12.00 8.87
CA GLN A 117 19.34 11.02 9.25
C GLN A 117 19.03 10.45 10.64
N LEU A 118 18.63 9.18 10.71
CA LEU A 118 18.21 8.54 11.96
C LEU A 118 19.39 8.15 12.86
N SER A 119 20.51 7.67 12.29
CA SER A 119 21.78 7.40 12.96
C SER A 119 22.95 7.93 12.13
N LYS A 120 24.12 8.11 12.76
CA LYS A 120 25.34 8.55 12.05
C LYS A 120 25.71 7.63 10.89
N ALA A 121 25.43 6.33 11.02
CA ALA A 121 25.71 5.31 10.02
C ALA A 121 24.54 5.06 9.04
N SER A 122 23.35 5.63 9.29
CA SER A 122 22.21 5.46 8.38
C SER A 122 22.25 6.46 7.25
N MET A 123 21.80 6.03 6.07
CA MET A 123 21.46 6.97 4.99
C MET A 123 20.26 7.84 5.38
N PRO A 124 20.17 9.06 4.83
CA PRO A 124 19.01 9.94 5.04
C PRO A 124 17.70 9.26 4.64
N PHE A 125 16.72 9.28 5.53
CA PHE A 125 15.39 8.71 5.32
C PHE A 125 14.41 9.79 4.85
N SER A 126 13.67 9.48 3.80
CA SER A 126 12.58 10.31 3.28
C SER A 126 11.31 9.49 3.15
N MET A 127 10.17 10.11 3.43
CA MET A 127 8.86 9.48 3.42
C MET A 127 7.82 10.39 2.79
N TYR A 128 7.06 9.83 1.85
CA TYR A 128 5.99 10.50 1.13
C TYR A 128 4.64 9.90 1.52
N LEU A 129 3.61 10.74 1.57
CA LEU A 129 2.23 10.31 1.67
C LEU A 129 1.70 10.04 0.25
N ASN A 130 1.76 8.78 -0.16
CA ASN A 130 1.60 8.38 -1.56
C ASN A 130 0.14 8.22 -2.00
N PHE A 131 -0.49 9.33 -2.38
CA PHE A 131 -1.89 9.35 -2.85
C PHE A 131 -2.10 8.48 -4.10
N ASP A 132 -1.14 8.54 -5.02
CA ASP A 132 -1.12 7.81 -6.28
C ASP A 132 -0.99 6.29 -6.14
N LYS A 133 -0.44 5.77 -5.03
CA LYS A 133 -0.44 4.34 -4.70
C LYS A 133 -1.75 3.90 -4.07
N VAL A 134 -2.33 4.75 -3.22
CA VAL A 134 -3.49 4.42 -2.39
C VAL A 134 -4.80 4.47 -3.17
N MET A 135 -5.00 5.47 -4.02
CA MET A 135 -6.26 5.61 -4.77
C MET A 135 -6.54 4.43 -5.72
N PRO A 136 -5.58 3.93 -6.51
CA PRO A 136 -5.75 2.70 -7.29
C PRO A 136 -6.09 1.48 -6.44
N ALA A 137 -5.49 1.36 -5.24
CA ALA A 137 -5.83 0.29 -4.32
C ALA A 137 -7.28 0.41 -3.84
N LEU A 138 -7.72 1.61 -3.44
CA LEU A 138 -9.13 1.86 -3.08
C LEU A 138 -10.09 1.56 -4.23
N ILE A 139 -9.72 1.86 -5.48
CA ILE A 139 -10.52 1.54 -6.68
C ILE A 139 -10.66 0.02 -6.85
N ILE A 140 -9.57 -0.73 -6.78
CA ILE A 140 -9.61 -2.21 -6.80
C ILE A 140 -10.50 -2.72 -5.67
N PHE A 141 -10.26 -2.24 -4.45
CA PHE A 141 -10.97 -2.69 -3.26
C PHE A 141 -12.49 -2.44 -3.40
N ALA A 142 -12.90 -1.22 -3.75
CA ALA A 142 -14.31 -0.82 -3.85
C ALA A 142 -15.09 -1.53 -4.97
N MET A 143 -14.43 -1.83 -6.09
CA MET A 143 -15.08 -2.48 -7.24
C MET A 143 -15.07 -4.01 -7.14
N SER A 144 -14.16 -4.57 -6.36
CA SER A 144 -14.07 -6.01 -6.11
C SER A 144 -15.01 -6.49 -5.00
N ASP A 145 -15.11 -7.82 -4.85
CA ASP A 145 -15.73 -8.46 -3.67
C ASP A 145 -14.65 -8.81 -2.64
N LEU A 146 -13.70 -7.89 -2.43
CA LEU A 146 -12.71 -8.03 -1.37
C LEU A 146 -13.32 -7.59 -0.05
N SER A 147 -13.04 -8.39 0.97
CA SER A 147 -13.42 -8.11 2.34
C SER A 147 -12.25 -8.48 3.22
N ILE A 148 -11.71 -7.47 3.93
CA ILE A 148 -10.51 -7.61 4.76
C ILE A 148 -10.89 -8.03 6.20
N LEU A 149 -12.10 -7.68 6.67
CA LEU A 149 -12.49 -7.84 8.07
C LEU A 149 -13.52 -8.97 8.35
N GLU A 150 -14.13 -9.59 7.33
CA GLU A 150 -15.31 -10.47 7.56
C GLU A 150 -15.00 -11.93 7.99
N ARG A 151 -13.90 -12.22 8.67
CA ARG A 151 -13.73 -13.57 9.25
C ARG A 151 -13.36 -13.51 10.72
N SER A 152 -14.23 -14.12 11.53
CA SER A 152 -13.88 -14.70 12.83
C SER A 152 -12.60 -15.54 12.64
N LYS A 153 -11.47 -15.03 13.14
CA LYS A 153 -10.19 -15.72 13.02
C LYS A 153 -10.12 -16.78 14.12
N SER A 154 -9.96 -18.03 13.71
CA SER A 154 -9.66 -19.12 14.65
C SER A 154 -8.38 -18.80 15.42
N GLU A 155 -8.35 -19.14 16.71
CA GLU A 155 -7.17 -19.05 17.57
C GLU A 155 -5.93 -19.68 16.92
N ARG A 156 -6.13 -20.78 16.18
CA ARG A 156 -5.07 -21.48 15.43
C ARG A 156 -4.42 -20.59 14.37
N VAL A 157 -5.20 -19.79 13.64
CA VAL A 157 -4.68 -18.86 12.62
C VAL A 157 -3.86 -17.76 13.26
N VAL A 158 -4.31 -17.22 14.40
CA VAL A 158 -3.55 -16.21 15.17
C VAL A 158 -2.23 -16.80 15.66
N LYS A 159 -2.26 -18.01 16.24
CA LYS A 159 -1.06 -18.73 16.71
C LYS A 159 -0.05 -18.95 15.59
N TYR A 160 -0.46 -19.47 14.43
CA TYR A 160 0.46 -19.67 13.31
C TYR A 160 0.98 -18.35 12.72
N THR A 161 0.14 -17.31 12.64
CA THR A 161 0.57 -15.99 12.17
C THR A 161 1.63 -15.41 13.11
N LEU A 162 1.40 -15.47 14.42
CA LEU A 162 2.34 -14.97 15.41
C LEU A 162 3.64 -15.78 15.41
N PHE A 163 3.54 -17.11 15.37
CA PHE A 163 4.71 -17.98 15.28
C PHE A 163 5.54 -17.70 14.03
N SER A 164 4.90 -17.57 12.86
CA SER A 164 5.57 -17.24 11.61
C SER A 164 6.22 -15.85 11.67
N LEU A 165 5.53 -14.85 12.22
CA LEU A 165 6.05 -13.49 12.38
C LEU A 165 7.30 -13.48 13.27
N LEU A 166 7.21 -14.09 14.45
CA LEU A 166 8.32 -14.16 15.40
C LEU A 166 9.51 -14.94 14.82
N SER A 167 9.25 -16.04 14.11
CA SER A 167 10.29 -16.82 13.44
C SER A 167 10.98 -16.00 12.35
N CYS A 168 10.23 -15.29 11.51
CA CYS A 168 10.79 -14.40 10.49
C CYS A 168 11.63 -13.29 11.12
N ILE A 169 11.14 -12.62 12.16
CA ILE A 169 11.88 -11.58 12.88
C ILE A 169 13.19 -12.15 13.43
N ALA A 170 13.14 -13.30 14.11
CA ALA A 170 14.33 -13.94 14.68
C ALA A 170 15.37 -14.30 13.61
N ILE A 171 14.93 -14.91 12.50
CA ILE A 171 15.81 -15.29 11.39
C ILE A 171 16.43 -14.04 10.74
N ILE A 172 15.63 -13.03 10.39
CA ILE A 172 16.11 -11.83 9.70
C ILE A 172 17.09 -11.05 10.59
N ILE A 173 16.75 -10.83 11.88
CA ILE A 173 17.65 -10.13 12.82
C ILE A 173 18.96 -10.90 12.95
N THR A 174 18.90 -12.23 13.11
CA THR A 174 20.12 -13.05 13.23
C THR A 174 21.00 -12.95 11.99
N LEU A 175 20.43 -13.10 10.80
CA LEU A 175 21.18 -13.01 9.54
C LEU A 175 21.81 -11.62 9.35
N VAL A 176 21.05 -10.56 9.64
CA VAL A 176 21.53 -9.19 9.51
C VAL A 176 22.65 -8.87 10.50
N LEU A 177 22.54 -9.32 11.76
CA LEU A 177 23.60 -9.13 12.76
C LEU A 177 24.87 -9.92 12.42
N VAL A 178 24.73 -11.19 11.99
CA VAL A 178 25.88 -12.03 11.60
C VAL A 178 26.57 -11.49 10.35
N SER A 179 25.83 -10.90 9.41
CA SER A 179 26.39 -10.30 8.20
C SER A 179 27.21 -9.03 8.46
N GLY A 180 27.09 -8.42 9.64
CA GLY A 180 27.69 -7.12 9.96
C GLY A 180 27.07 -5.93 9.23
N TYR A 181 25.97 -6.13 8.48
CA TYR A 181 25.33 -5.09 7.68
C TYR A 181 24.61 -4.02 8.53
N VAL A 182 24.22 -4.36 9.76
CA VAL A 182 23.57 -3.43 10.69
C VAL A 182 24.31 -3.41 12.01
N LEU A 183 24.60 -2.19 12.48
CA LEU A 183 25.06 -1.94 13.84
C LEU A 183 23.86 -1.97 14.78
N PHE A 184 23.95 -2.77 15.84
CA PHE A 184 22.90 -2.81 16.86
C PHE A 184 22.88 -1.51 17.66
N GLU A 185 21.95 -0.61 17.31
CA GLU A 185 21.75 0.69 17.96
C GLU A 185 20.27 0.85 18.35
N PRO A 186 19.80 0.17 19.42
CA PRO A 186 18.39 0.17 19.80
C PRO A 186 17.95 1.58 20.20
N LYS A 187 16.98 2.13 19.47
CA LYS A 187 16.34 3.41 19.78
C LYS A 187 14.93 3.47 19.24
N LEU A 188 14.08 4.24 19.92
CA LEU A 188 12.76 4.60 19.43
C LEU A 188 12.89 5.94 18.70
N PRO A 189 12.69 5.99 17.38
CA PRO A 189 12.82 7.23 16.64
C PRO A 189 11.62 8.15 16.92
N ASP A 190 11.86 9.45 17.00
CA ASP A 190 10.79 10.43 17.25
C ASP A 190 9.69 10.38 16.17
N ILE A 191 10.03 9.99 14.95
CA ILE A 191 9.11 9.85 13.82
C ILE A 191 8.24 8.57 13.85
N LEU A 192 8.37 7.72 14.88
CA LEU A 192 7.76 6.39 14.90
C LEU A 192 6.25 6.44 14.62
N LEU A 193 5.53 7.39 15.23
CA LEU A 193 4.07 7.50 15.07
C LEU A 193 3.65 7.80 13.63
N ILE A 194 4.21 8.84 13.02
CA ILE A 194 3.88 9.21 11.63
C ILE A 194 4.32 8.11 10.65
N TRP A 195 5.46 7.46 10.90
CA TRP A 195 5.94 6.34 10.13
C TRP A 195 4.97 5.15 10.21
N MET A 196 4.48 4.80 11.40
CA MET A 196 3.52 3.71 11.59
C MET A 196 2.20 4.02 10.87
N ILE A 197 1.66 5.23 11.00
CA ILE A 197 0.42 5.65 10.32
C ILE A 197 0.59 5.57 8.80
N ASN A 198 1.68 6.11 8.26
CA ASN A 198 1.98 6.06 6.83
C ASN A 198 2.10 4.62 6.33
N ASN A 199 2.84 3.77 7.05
CA ASN A 199 3.01 2.38 6.66
C ASN A 199 1.68 1.62 6.72
N PHE A 200 0.91 1.77 7.80
CA PHE A 200 -0.35 1.05 7.94
C PHE A 200 -1.37 1.44 6.88
N PHE A 201 -1.65 2.74 6.73
CA PHE A 201 -2.72 3.23 5.86
C PHE A 201 -2.34 3.36 4.40
N PHE A 202 -1.07 3.65 4.07
CA PHE A 202 -0.70 3.94 2.69
C PHE A 202 0.10 2.80 2.06
N VAL A 203 1.11 2.28 2.76
CA VAL A 203 1.96 1.21 2.23
C VAL A 203 1.25 -0.14 2.33
N CYS A 204 1.00 -0.64 3.55
CA CYS A 204 0.42 -1.94 3.83
C CYS A 204 -0.97 -2.10 3.24
N PHE A 205 -1.86 -1.11 3.40
CA PHE A 205 -3.19 -1.18 2.79
C PHE A 205 -3.11 -1.42 1.28
N SER A 206 -2.33 -0.61 0.56
CA SER A 206 -2.21 -0.70 -0.90
C SER A 206 -1.60 -2.03 -1.34
N GLU A 207 -0.59 -2.51 -0.61
CA GLU A 207 0.08 -3.77 -0.90
C GLU A 207 -0.80 -4.98 -0.59
N GLU A 208 -1.51 -4.99 0.54
CA GLU A 208 -2.41 -6.08 0.91
C GLU A 208 -3.58 -6.19 -0.07
N VAL A 209 -4.20 -5.06 -0.44
CA VAL A 209 -5.27 -5.05 -1.46
C VAL A 209 -4.76 -5.59 -2.79
N PHE A 210 -3.59 -5.15 -3.24
CA PHE A 210 -3.07 -5.55 -4.54
C PHE A 210 -2.51 -6.98 -4.54
N PHE A 211 -1.56 -7.30 -3.69
CA PHE A 211 -0.87 -8.59 -3.73
C PHE A 211 -1.72 -9.72 -3.15
N ARG A 212 -2.34 -9.54 -1.97
CA ARG A 212 -3.17 -10.59 -1.36
C ARG A 212 -4.59 -10.59 -1.90
N GLY A 213 -5.19 -9.41 -1.98
CA GLY A 213 -6.55 -9.24 -2.45
C GLY A 213 -6.70 -9.53 -3.93
N PHE A 214 -5.89 -8.93 -4.79
CA PHE A 214 -6.06 -9.03 -6.24
C PHE A 214 -5.22 -10.14 -6.87
N ILE A 215 -3.89 -10.10 -6.77
CA ILE A 215 -2.98 -11.04 -7.44
C ILE A 215 -3.17 -12.47 -6.90
N GLN A 216 -3.00 -12.67 -5.60
CA GLN A 216 -3.06 -14.00 -4.99
C GLN A 216 -4.44 -14.63 -5.15
N LYS A 217 -5.53 -13.90 -4.85
CA LYS A 217 -6.90 -14.40 -5.04
C LYS A 217 -7.17 -14.79 -6.49
N THR A 218 -6.72 -13.99 -7.45
CA THR A 218 -6.88 -14.32 -8.88
C THR A 218 -6.11 -15.58 -9.25
N LEU A 219 -4.86 -15.72 -8.83
CA LEU A 219 -4.06 -16.93 -9.06
C LEU A 219 -4.68 -18.17 -8.40
N GLN A 220 -5.23 -18.05 -7.20
CA GLN A 220 -5.92 -19.14 -6.50
C GLN A 220 -7.19 -19.58 -7.22
N ASN A 221 -7.91 -18.65 -7.84
CA ASN A 221 -9.09 -18.95 -8.68
C ASN A 221 -8.69 -19.61 -10.01
N LEU A 222 -7.55 -19.23 -10.58
CA LEU A 222 -7.01 -19.84 -11.81
C LEU A 222 -6.41 -21.23 -11.55
N LEU A 223 -5.87 -21.46 -10.35
CA LEU A 223 -5.18 -22.68 -9.94
C LEU A 223 -5.91 -23.35 -8.74
N PRO A 224 -7.19 -23.73 -8.86
CA PRO A 224 -8.00 -24.17 -7.72
C PRO A 224 -7.43 -25.39 -7.00
N LYS A 225 -6.76 -26.30 -7.74
CA LYS A 225 -6.11 -27.51 -7.21
C LYS A 225 -4.71 -27.26 -6.63
N GLN A 226 -4.10 -26.10 -6.89
CA GLN A 226 -2.69 -25.81 -6.61
C GLN A 226 -2.55 -24.53 -5.79
N GLN A 227 -3.30 -24.43 -4.69
CA GLN A 227 -3.35 -23.25 -3.83
C GLN A 227 -1.97 -22.82 -3.30
N MET A 228 -1.10 -23.78 -2.98
CA MET A 228 0.27 -23.52 -2.56
C MET A 228 1.11 -22.88 -3.66
N LEU A 229 0.95 -23.35 -4.91
CA LEU A 229 1.65 -22.77 -6.05
C LEU A 229 1.20 -21.32 -6.28
N ALA A 230 -0.10 -21.04 -6.22
CA ALA A 230 -0.62 -19.68 -6.32
C ALA A 230 -0.04 -18.75 -5.24
N LEU A 231 0.09 -19.23 -4.00
CA LEU A 231 0.71 -18.49 -2.90
C LEU A 231 2.20 -18.22 -3.14
N VAL A 232 2.95 -19.23 -3.61
CA VAL A 232 4.38 -19.11 -3.92
C VAL A 232 4.58 -18.09 -5.04
N ILE A 233 3.81 -18.20 -6.13
CA ILE A 233 3.89 -17.25 -7.25
C ILE A 233 3.58 -15.82 -6.77
N ALA A 234 2.51 -15.62 -6.00
CA ALA A 234 2.17 -14.28 -5.49
C ALA A 234 3.27 -13.72 -4.57
N SER A 235 3.88 -14.56 -3.73
CA SER A 235 4.97 -14.16 -2.84
C SER A 235 6.26 -13.84 -3.60
N LEU A 236 6.55 -14.56 -4.70
CA LEU A 236 7.67 -14.25 -5.58
C LEU A 236 7.45 -12.92 -6.31
N ILE A 237 6.25 -12.66 -6.84
CA ILE A 237 5.91 -11.39 -7.47
C ILE A 237 6.09 -10.23 -6.48
N PHE A 238 5.61 -10.40 -5.23
CA PHE A 238 5.83 -9.42 -4.16
C PHE A 238 7.32 -9.18 -3.90
N GLY A 239 8.11 -10.25 -3.77
CA GLY A 239 9.56 -10.14 -3.55
C GLY A 239 10.30 -9.42 -4.67
N VAL A 240 9.99 -9.74 -5.93
CA VAL A 240 10.58 -9.08 -7.11
C VAL A 240 10.24 -7.59 -7.16
N ALA A 241 8.99 -7.22 -6.83
CA ALA A 241 8.58 -5.82 -6.81
C ALA A 241 9.36 -4.97 -5.78
N HIS A 242 9.87 -5.59 -4.71
CA HIS A 242 10.62 -4.92 -3.63
C HIS A 242 12.14 -5.07 -3.74
N PHE A 243 12.63 -5.86 -4.69
CA PHE A 243 14.07 -6.13 -4.86
C PHE A 243 14.89 -4.85 -5.08
N GLN A 244 14.36 -3.87 -5.81
CA GLN A 244 15.04 -2.58 -6.04
C GLN A 244 15.19 -1.74 -4.77
N GLY A 245 14.27 -1.87 -3.80
CA GLY A 245 14.40 -1.24 -2.50
C GLY A 245 15.59 -1.77 -1.68
N GLY A 246 16.05 -3.00 -1.99
CA GLY A 246 17.26 -3.59 -1.42
C GLY A 246 18.56 -3.21 -2.16
N LEU A 247 18.49 -3.07 -3.50
CA LEU A 247 19.67 -2.78 -4.34
C LEU A 247 20.06 -1.30 -4.40
N CYS A 248 19.13 -0.36 -4.23
CA CYS A 248 19.45 1.08 -4.23
C CYS A 248 20.24 1.57 -3.00
N ASN A 249 20.70 0.66 -2.13
CA ASN A 249 21.48 0.98 -0.94
C ASN A 249 22.99 0.65 -1.08
N SER A 250 23.49 0.39 -2.30
CA SER A 250 24.90 0.01 -2.55
C SER A 250 25.69 0.95 -3.47
N LYS A 251 25.36 2.24 -3.53
CA LYS A 251 26.23 3.26 -4.14
C LYS A 251 26.39 4.47 -3.25
#